data_AF-A0A849T3C9-F1
#
_entry.id   AF-A0A849T3C9-F1
#
_cell.length_a   1.000
_cell.length_b   1.000
_cell.length_c   1.000
_cell.angle_alpha   90.00
_cell.angle_beta   90.00
_cell.angle_gamma   90.00
#
_symmetry.space_group_name_H-M   'P 1'
#
loop_
_entity.id
_entity.type
_entity.pdbx_description
1 polymer ?
#
loop_
_entity_poly.entity_id
_entity_poly.type
_entity_poly.pdbx_seq_one_letter_code
_entity_poly.pdbx_strand_id
1 'polypeptide(L)'
;MKFSTEYKNIHFHITLEKESYTDISIFMGDKFNRLPNQTMIELKKGTLASYNLLITSSDLKTGEDVYTHYISGILLSSNDQEIEEEIAEYIEQEKIIETIIKTRLSYAVNPGPAWRKGLSKNK
;
A
#
# COMPACT_ATOMS: atom_id res chain seq x y z
N MET A 1 -5.83 -10.37 3.58
CA MET A 1 -6.78 -10.49 2.44
C MET A 1 -6.04 -10.23 1.14
N LYS A 2 -6.55 -10.74 0.01
CA LYS A 2 -5.94 -10.56 -1.32
C LYS A 2 -7.03 -10.13 -2.31
N PHE A 3 -6.73 -9.10 -3.09
CA PHE A 3 -7.61 -8.54 -4.10
C PHE A 3 -6.84 -8.39 -5.41
N SER A 4 -7.57 -8.31 -6.51
CA SER A 4 -7.00 -8.05 -7.83
C SER A 4 -7.89 -7.10 -8.62
N THR A 5 -7.28 -6.16 -9.33
CA THR A 5 -7.99 -5.24 -10.22
C THR A 5 -7.14 -4.90 -11.44
N GLU A 6 -7.78 -4.48 -12.51
CA GLU A 6 -7.12 -4.12 -13.76
C GLU A 6 -7.40 -2.67 -14.14
N TYR A 7 -6.38 -1.95 -14.57
CA TYR A 7 -6.53 -0.59 -15.07
C TYR A 7 -5.51 -0.29 -16.17
N LYS A 8 -6.01 0.14 -17.33
CA LYS A 8 -5.18 0.53 -18.51
C LYS A 8 -4.11 -0.52 -18.92
N ASN A 9 -4.47 -1.81 -18.92
CA ASN A 9 -3.58 -2.96 -19.21
C ASN A 9 -2.51 -3.24 -18.15
N ILE A 10 -2.65 -2.68 -16.95
CA ILE A 10 -1.84 -3.01 -15.78
C ILE A 10 -2.73 -3.82 -14.84
N HIS A 11 -2.24 -4.98 -14.43
CA HIS A 11 -2.87 -5.81 -13.42
C HIS A 11 -2.28 -5.46 -12.06
N PHE A 12 -3.14 -5.18 -11.08
CA PHE A 12 -2.77 -4.85 -9.71
C PHE A 12 -3.19 -6.01 -8.80
N HIS A 13 -2.22 -6.59 -8.12
CA HIS A 13 -2.40 -7.53 -7.02
C HIS A 13 -2.23 -6.79 -5.71
N ILE A 14 -3.30 -6.73 -4.92
CA ILE A 14 -3.36 -6.01 -3.67
C ILE A 14 -3.41 -7.04 -2.55
N THR A 15 -2.49 -6.96 -1.61
CA THR A 15 -2.47 -7.79 -0.40
C THR A 15 -2.58 -6.88 0.80
N LEU A 16 -3.54 -7.17 1.66
CA LEU A 16 -3.76 -6.48 2.92
C LEU A 16 -3.40 -7.43 4.06
N GLU A 17 -2.46 -7.04 4.90
CA GLU A 17 -1.97 -7.85 6.02
C GLU A 17 -2.30 -7.15 7.34
N LYS A 18 -3.09 -7.80 8.19
CA LYS A 18 -3.40 -7.29 9.52
C LYS A 18 -2.15 -7.38 10.37
N GLU A 19 -1.79 -6.28 11.01
CA GLU A 19 -0.65 -6.26 11.90
C GLU A 19 -1.08 -6.78 13.28
N SER A 20 -0.40 -7.83 13.76
CA SER A 20 -0.64 -8.37 15.10
C SER A 20 0.37 -7.76 16.07
N TYR A 21 -0.12 -7.12 17.14
CA TYR A 21 0.75 -6.55 18.15
C TYR A 21 0.39 -7.01 19.54
N THR A 22 1.43 -7.25 20.33
CA THR A 22 1.35 -7.42 21.78
C THR A 22 1.27 -6.07 22.51
N ASP A 23 1.83 -4.99 21.93
CA ASP A 23 1.73 -3.63 22.45
C ASP A 23 1.66 -2.58 21.33
N ILE A 24 0.49 -1.95 21.18
CA ILE A 24 0.20 -0.96 20.13
C ILE A 24 0.99 0.34 20.32
N SER A 25 1.38 0.68 21.56
CA SER A 25 2.07 1.93 21.87
C SER A 25 3.50 1.98 21.30
N ILE A 26 4.15 0.82 21.19
CA ILE A 26 5.54 0.68 20.74
C ILE A 26 5.65 0.92 19.23
N PHE A 27 4.70 0.40 18.44
CA PHE A 27 4.81 0.44 16.98
C PHE A 27 4.38 1.79 16.38
N MET A 28 3.34 2.41 16.94
CA MET A 28 2.90 3.71 16.46
C MET A 28 3.78 4.86 17.00
N GLY A 29 4.59 4.61 18.03
CA GLY A 29 5.53 5.57 18.59
C GLY A 29 4.87 6.93 18.85
N ASP A 30 5.52 8.02 18.42
CA ASP A 30 4.98 9.37 18.52
C ASP A 30 3.67 9.59 17.75
N LYS A 31 3.36 8.77 16.74
CA LYS A 31 2.08 8.86 16.00
C LYS A 31 0.91 8.42 16.86
N PHE A 32 1.11 7.50 17.80
CA PHE A 32 0.06 7.06 18.72
C PHE A 32 -0.51 8.23 19.53
N ASN A 33 0.38 9.06 20.08
CA ASN A 33 0.01 10.23 20.88
C ASN A 33 -0.60 11.37 20.04
N ARG A 34 -0.51 11.30 18.70
CA ARG A 34 -1.12 12.27 17.77
C ARG A 34 -2.48 11.82 17.27
N LEU A 35 -2.88 10.58 17.55
CA LEU A 35 -4.20 10.10 17.17
C LEU A 35 -5.29 10.77 18.03
N PRO A 36 -6.47 11.06 17.45
CA PRO A 36 -7.62 11.47 18.23
C PRO A 36 -7.92 10.44 19.34
N ASN A 37 -8.36 10.92 20.51
CA ASN A 37 -8.69 10.05 21.65
C ASN A 37 -9.67 8.93 21.27
N GLN A 38 -10.64 9.24 20.41
CA GLN A 38 -11.62 8.27 19.93
C GLN A 38 -10.95 7.11 19.18
N THR A 39 -10.04 7.41 18.25
CA THR A 39 -9.28 6.41 17.50
C THR A 39 -8.41 5.55 18.41
N MET A 40 -7.79 6.15 19.44
CA MET A 40 -7.04 5.38 20.44
C MET A 40 -7.93 4.43 21.24
N ILE A 41 -9.14 4.85 21.58
CA ILE A 41 -10.12 4.00 22.28
C ILE A 41 -10.54 2.83 21.38
N GLU A 42 -10.81 3.09 20.10
CA GLU A 42 -11.20 2.06 19.13
C GLU A 42 -10.09 1.04 18.87
N LEU A 43 -8.83 1.49 18.77
CA LEU A 43 -7.66 0.60 18.72
C LEU A 43 -7.55 -0.29 19.96
N LYS A 44 -7.71 0.29 21.16
CA LYS A 44 -7.65 -0.46 22.43
C LYS A 44 -8.82 -1.46 22.58
N LYS A 45 -9.99 -1.12 22.05
CA LYS A 45 -11.17 -2.00 22.03
C LYS A 45 -11.08 -3.08 20.94
N GLY A 46 -10.11 -2.98 20.03
CA GLY A 46 -9.94 -3.90 18.91
C GLY A 46 -10.99 -3.72 17.81
N THR A 47 -11.73 -2.60 17.79
CA THR A 47 -12.67 -2.30 16.71
C THR A 47 -11.95 -1.71 15.50
N LEU A 48 -10.79 -1.08 15.72
CA LEU A 48 -9.87 -0.62 14.67
C LEU A 48 -8.59 -1.45 14.74
N ALA A 49 -7.96 -1.70 13.60
CA ALA A 49 -6.65 -2.34 13.53
C ALA A 49 -5.76 -1.69 12.48
N SER A 50 -4.46 -1.93 12.64
CA SER A 50 -3.44 -1.49 11.69
C SER A 50 -3.22 -2.57 10.63
N TYR A 51 -3.06 -2.14 9.39
CA TYR A 51 -2.84 -3.00 8.24
C TYR A 51 -1.68 -2.50 7.39
N ASN A 52 -0.99 -3.45 6.78
CA ASN A 52 -0.02 -3.21 5.72
C ASN A 52 -0.65 -3.53 4.37
N LEU A 53 -0.53 -2.59 3.44
CA LEU A 53 -1.02 -2.71 2.08
C LEU A 53 0.15 -2.88 1.13
N LEU A 54 0.19 -4.02 0.45
CA LEU A 54 1.17 -4.35 -0.57
C LEU A 54 0.47 -4.38 -1.93
N ILE A 55 0.85 -3.50 -2.83
CA ILE A 55 0.30 -3.44 -4.20
C ILE A 55 1.41 -3.78 -5.18
N THR A 56 1.25 -4.90 -5.85
CA THR A 56 2.14 -5.34 -6.92
C THR A 56 1.44 -5.09 -8.25
N SER A 57 2.13 -4.44 -9.18
CA SER A 57 1.57 -4.09 -10.49
C SER A 57 2.42 -4.68 -11.62
N SER A 58 1.78 -5.36 -12.57
CA SER A 58 2.42 -5.96 -13.74
C SER A 58 1.77 -5.47 -15.03
N ASP A 59 2.58 -5.26 -16.07
CA ASP A 59 2.08 -4.91 -17.41
C ASP A 59 1.70 -6.18 -18.16
N LEU A 60 0.44 -6.28 -18.56
CA LEU A 60 -0.11 -7.45 -19.24
C LEU A 60 0.43 -7.61 -20.67
N LYS A 61 0.98 -6.56 -21.28
CA LYS A 61 1.50 -6.58 -22.65
C LYS A 61 2.94 -7.03 -22.72
N THR A 62 3.77 -6.63 -21.76
CA THR A 62 5.21 -6.96 -21.73
C THR A 62 5.52 -8.12 -20.81
N GLY A 63 4.66 -8.40 -19.82
CA GLY A 63 4.82 -9.50 -18.86
C GLY A 63 5.96 -9.31 -17.85
N GLU A 64 6.75 -8.23 -17.94
CA GLU A 64 8.07 -8.18 -17.29
C GLU A 64 8.23 -7.15 -16.17
N ASP A 65 7.69 -5.93 -16.26
CA ASP A 65 7.93 -4.98 -15.15
C ASP A 65 6.89 -5.14 -14.03
N VAL A 66 7.38 -5.70 -12.92
CA VAL A 66 6.68 -5.78 -11.65
C VAL A 66 7.12 -4.62 -10.76
N TYR A 67 6.20 -3.72 -10.44
CA TYR A 67 6.43 -2.66 -9.45
C TYR A 67 5.66 -2.97 -8.18
N THR A 68 6.37 -2.98 -7.06
CA THR A 68 5.80 -3.20 -5.74
C THR A 68 5.74 -1.89 -4.96
N HIS A 69 4.56 -1.57 -4.45
CA HIS A 69 4.30 -0.43 -3.58
C HIS A 69 3.85 -0.97 -2.23
N TYR A 70 4.40 -0.40 -1.16
CA TYR A 70 4.13 -0.82 0.20
C TYR A 70 3.71 0.40 1.02
N ILE A 71 2.58 0.27 1.71
CA ILE A 71 2.02 1.30 2.57
C ILE A 71 1.74 0.64 3.92
N SER A 72 2.38 1.12 4.97
CA SER A 72 2.24 0.58 6.32
C SER A 72 1.40 1.48 7.22
N GLY A 73 0.74 0.87 8.20
CA GLY A 73 0.08 1.62 9.27
C GLY A 73 -1.28 2.20 8.88
N ILE A 74 -1.97 1.58 7.92
CA ILE A 74 -3.31 1.97 7.53
C ILE A 74 -4.28 1.50 8.61
N LEU A 75 -5.13 2.40 9.10
CA LEU A 75 -6.12 2.09 10.11
C LEU A 75 -7.46 1.78 9.46
N LEU A 76 -7.94 0.56 9.62
CA LEU A 76 -9.22 0.08 9.10
C LEU A 76 -10.00 -0.61 10.23
N SER A 77 -11.30 -0.82 10.02
CA SER A 77 -12.14 -1.65 10.87
C SER A 77 -11.54 -3.06 11.04
N SER A 78 -11.80 -3.65 12.20
CA SER A 78 -11.52 -5.08 12.43
C SER A 78 -12.66 -5.98 11.97
N ASN A 79 -13.76 -5.43 11.45
CA ASN A 79 -14.85 -6.20 10.87
C ASN A 79 -14.52 -6.60 9.42
N ASP A 80 -14.25 -7.88 9.19
CA ASP A 80 -13.90 -8.41 7.87
C ASP A 80 -14.95 -8.10 6.78
N GLN A 81 -16.21 -7.86 7.15
CA GLN A 81 -17.28 -7.50 6.20
C GLN A 81 -17.17 -6.05 5.69
N GLU A 82 -16.57 -5.16 6.49
CA GLU A 82 -16.41 -3.73 6.17
C GLU A 82 -15.06 -3.47 5.49
N ILE A 83 -14.03 -4.29 5.76
CA ILE A 83 -12.67 -4.07 5.28
C ILE A 83 -12.57 -3.92 3.76
N GLU A 84 -13.36 -4.68 2.99
CA GLU A 84 -13.31 -4.62 1.52
C GLU A 84 -13.80 -3.27 0.98
N GLU A 85 -14.84 -2.71 1.57
CA GLU A 85 -15.37 -1.41 1.19
C GLU A 85 -14.41 -0.30 1.65
N GLU A 86 -13.93 -0.37 2.89
CA GLU A 86 -13.00 0.62 3.44
C GLU A 86 -11.68 0.67 2.67
N ILE A 87 -11.11 -0.49 2.28
CA ILE A 87 -9.87 -0.50 1.51
C ILE A 87 -10.08 0.04 0.09
N ALA A 88 -11.24 -0.22 -0.52
CA ALA A 88 -11.57 0.33 -1.84
C ALA A 88 -11.68 1.85 -1.78
N GLU A 89 -12.41 2.38 -0.79
CA GLU A 89 -12.52 3.82 -0.55
C GLU A 89 -11.15 4.45 -0.26
N TYR A 90 -10.33 3.82 0.59
CA TYR A 90 -8.99 4.30 0.90
C TYR A 90 -8.10 4.39 -0.34
N ILE A 91 -8.10 3.36 -1.19
CA ILE A 91 -7.32 3.33 -2.43
C ILE A 91 -7.72 4.46 -3.38
N GLU A 92 -9.02 4.75 -3.48
CA GLU A 92 -9.57 5.81 -4.32
C GLU A 92 -9.27 7.21 -3.76
N GLN A 93 -9.55 7.43 -2.47
CA GLN A 93 -9.35 8.73 -1.81
C GLN A 93 -7.88 9.17 -1.84
N GLU A 94 -6.96 8.26 -1.53
CA GLU A 94 -5.52 8.52 -1.55
C GLU A 94 -4.92 8.46 -2.97
N LYS A 95 -5.74 8.18 -4.00
CA LYS A 95 -5.32 8.09 -5.41
C LYS A 95 -4.10 7.19 -5.59
N ILE A 96 -4.13 6.04 -4.93
CA ILE A 96 -2.97 5.16 -4.82
C ILE A 96 -2.64 4.59 -6.21
N ILE A 97 -3.66 4.13 -6.95
CA ILE A 97 -3.48 3.57 -8.28
C ILE A 97 -2.92 4.61 -9.25
N GLU A 98 -3.44 5.85 -9.28
CA GLU A 98 -2.89 6.90 -10.13
C GLU A 98 -1.44 7.23 -9.77
N THR A 99 -1.12 7.25 -8.48
CA THR A 99 0.23 7.51 -7.98
C THR A 99 1.20 6.42 -8.45
N ILE A 100 0.80 5.14 -8.36
CA ILE A 100 1.60 4.01 -8.86
C ILE A 100 1.85 4.15 -10.36
N ILE A 101 0.82 4.48 -11.14
CA ILE A 101 0.93 4.65 -12.59
C ILE A 101 1.86 5.81 -12.94
N LYS A 102 1.68 6.97 -12.30
CA LYS A 102 2.56 8.13 -12.50
C LYS A 102 4.01 7.79 -12.20
N THR A 103 4.23 7.06 -11.10
CA THR A 103 5.55 6.59 -10.68
C THR A 103 6.16 5.66 -11.73
N ARG A 104 5.39 4.67 -12.21
CA ARG A 104 5.80 3.77 -13.29
C ARG A 104 6.19 4.54 -14.56
N LEU A 105 5.37 5.50 -14.98
CA LEU A 105 5.66 6.35 -16.15
C LEU A 105 6.95 7.16 -15.97
N SER A 106 7.20 7.71 -14.77
CA SER A 106 8.44 8.46 -14.52
C SER A 106 9.70 7.59 -14.58
N TYR A 107 9.61 6.32 -14.21
CA TYR A 107 10.74 5.38 -14.24
C TYR A 107 10.87 4.60 -15.55
N ALA A 108 9.83 4.58 -16.38
CA ALA A 108 9.84 4.02 -17.73
C ALA A 108 10.61 4.90 -18.74
N VAL A 109 10.89 6.16 -18.41
CA VAL A 109 11.69 7.05 -19.27
C VAL A 109 13.12 6.51 -19.37
N ASN A 110 13.59 6.30 -20.60
CA ASN A 110 14.98 5.98 -20.88
C ASN A 110 15.68 7.25 -21.41
N PRO A 111 16.80 7.70 -20.80
CA PRO A 111 17.47 7.06 -19.70
C PRO A 111 16.80 7.36 -18.37
N GLY A 112 16.62 6.33 -17.55
CA GLY A 112 16.06 6.47 -16.20
C GLY A 112 16.95 7.31 -15.27
N PRO A 113 16.62 7.37 -13.97
CA PRO A 113 17.39 8.12 -12.98
C PRO A 113 18.90 7.84 -13.07
N ALA A 114 19.73 8.85 -12.80
CA ALA A 114 21.18 8.77 -13.00
C ALA A 114 21.84 7.57 -12.29
N TRP A 115 21.35 7.18 -11.11
CA TRP A 115 21.82 6.01 -10.38
C TRP A 115 21.53 4.68 -11.11
N ARG A 116 20.45 4.60 -11.90
CA ARG A 116 20.11 3.42 -12.72
C ARG A 116 21.13 3.20 -13.83
N LYS A 117 21.75 4.27 -14.34
CA LYS A 117 22.81 4.18 -15.37
C LYS A 117 24.10 3.55 -14.83
N GLY A 118 24.32 3.57 -13.51
CA GLY A 118 25.49 2.98 -12.86
C GLY A 118 25.45 1.45 -12.78
N LEU A 119 24.26 0.84 -12.82
CA LEU A 119 24.07 -0.62 -12.74
C LEU A 119 24.32 -1.34 -14.07
N SER A 120 24.38 -0.61 -15.19
CA SER A 120 24.55 -1.18 -16.54
C SER A 120 26.01 -1.38 -16.96
N LYS A 121 27.00 -1.07 -16.11
CA LYS A 121 28.43 -1.11 -16.47
C LYS A 121 29.19 -2.38 -16.04
N ASN A 122 28.51 -3.42 -15.60
CA ASN A 122 29.12 -4.74 -15.40
C ASN A 122 28.49 -5.77 -16.35
N LYS A 123 28.92 -5.75 -17.61
CA LYS A 123 28.83 -6.89 -18.53
C LYS A 123 30.17 -7.02 -19.24
#